data_AF-A0A0F3MA92-F1
#
_entry.id   AF-A0A0F3MA92-F1
#
_cell.length_a   1.000
_cell.length_b   1.000
_cell.length_c   1.000
_cell.angle_alpha   90.00
_cell.angle_beta   90.00
_cell.angle_gamma   90.00
#
_symmetry.space_group_name_H-M   'P 1'
#
loop_
_entity.id
_entity.type
_entity.pdbx_description
1 polymer ?
#
loop_
_entity_poly.entity_id
_entity_poly.type
_entity_poly.pdbx_seq_one_letter_code
_entity_poly.pdbx_strand_id
1 'polypeptide(L)' 'MLVNGNPIELSNLLDRHVFFDQLCFLSTKFKIQAVPAIIQQENNVLKISEISTT' A
#
# COMPACT_ATOMS: atom_id res chain seq x y z
N MET A 1 2.51 -7.83 1.48
CA MET A 1 1.16 -8.45 1.49
C MET A 1 0.87 -8.85 2.92
N LEU A 2 -0.31 -8.51 3.45
CA LEU A 2 -0.71 -9.07 4.76
C LEU A 2 -1.04 -10.54 4.55
N VAL A 3 -0.26 -11.44 5.16
CA VAL A 3 -0.58 -12.86 5.20
C VAL A 3 -1.36 -13.08 6.49
N ASN A 4 -2.66 -13.38 6.38
CA ASN A 4 -3.58 -13.61 7.50
C ASN A 4 -3.85 -12.40 8.44
N GLY A 5 -3.53 -11.18 8.03
CA GLY A 5 -3.77 -9.96 8.82
C GLY A 5 -5.01 -9.17 8.35
N ASN A 6 -5.76 -8.57 9.29
CA ASN A 6 -6.90 -7.72 8.98
C ASN A 6 -6.44 -6.27 8.69
N PRO A 7 -6.72 -5.72 7.49
CA PRO A 7 -6.32 -4.35 7.15
C PRO A 7 -6.98 -3.28 8.03
N ILE A 8 -8.16 -3.53 8.59
CA ILE A 8 -8.86 -2.60 9.50
C ILE A 8 -8.10 -2.50 10.83
N GLU A 9 -7.70 -3.63 11.41
CA GLU A 9 -6.92 -3.66 12.64
C GLU A 9 -5.56 -2.97 12.45
N LEU A 10 -4.91 -3.23 11.32
CA LEU A 10 -3.65 -2.58 10.99
C LEU A 10 -3.82 -1.08 10.76
N SER A 11 -4.93 -0.67 10.15
CA SER A 11 -5.28 0.74 9.97
C SER A 11 -5.41 1.46 11.31
N ASN A 12 -6.11 0.84 12.27
CA ASN A 12 -6.26 1.38 13.63
C ASN A 12 -4.92 1.45 14.37
N LEU A 13 -4.10 0.40 14.29
CA LEU A 13 -2.79 0.35 14.94
C LEU A 13 -1.84 1.45 14.44
N LEU A 14 -1.86 1.71 13.14
CA LEU A 14 -0.97 2.67 12.49
C LEU A 14 -1.54 4.09 12.43
N ASP A 15 -2.75 4.31 12.93
CA ASP A 15 -3.52 5.56 12.80
C ASP A 15 -3.49 6.12 11.36
N ARG A 16 -3.65 5.21 10.39
CA ARG A 16 -3.62 5.56 8.95
C ARG A 16 -4.45 4.58 8.13
N HIS A 17 -4.98 5.04 7.00
CA HIS A 17 -5.70 4.15 6.08
C HIS A 17 -4.77 3.10 5.47
N VAL A 18 -5.17 1.84 5.59
CA VAL A 18 -4.51 0.70 4.95
C VAL A 18 -5.50 0.01 4.03
N PHE A 19 -5.09 -0.20 2.79
CA PHE A 19 -5.92 -0.84 1.76
C PHE A 19 -5.32 -2.19 1.38
N PHE A 20 -6.20 -3.15 1.08
CA PHE A 20 -5.79 -4.44 0.52
C PHE A 20 -5.85 -4.39 -1.01
N ASP A 21 -4.73 -4.71 -1.65
CA ASP A 21 -4.64 -4.80 -3.11
C ASP A 21 -5.05 -6.19 -3.59
N GLN A 22 -6.36 -6.37 -3.77
CA GLN A 22 -6.92 -7.63 -4.22
C GLN A 22 -6.38 -8.01 -5.61
N LEU A 23 -5.92 -9.27 -5.74
CA LEU A 23 -5.34 -9.83 -6.97
C LEU A 23 -4.14 -9.02 -7.51
N CYS A 24 -3.44 -8.27 -6.65
CA CYS A 24 -2.31 -7.44 -7.04
C CYS A 24 -2.63 -6.42 -8.15
N PHE A 25 -3.90 -5.98 -8.26
CA PHE A 25 -4.36 -5.12 -9.35
C PHE A 25 -3.62 -3.77 -9.37
N LEU A 26 -3.56 -3.09 -8.23
CA LEU A 26 -2.92 -1.78 -8.10
C LEU A 26 -1.41 -1.91 -8.24
N SER A 27 -0.81 -2.92 -7.63
CA SER A 27 0.63 -3.19 -7.70
C SER A 27 1.08 -3.44 -9.14
N THR A 28 0.29 -4.22 -9.90
CA THR A 28 0.55 -4.46 -11.33
C THR A 28 0.34 -3.19 -12.17
N LYS A 29 -0.78 -2.49 -11.96
CA LYS A 29 -1.12 -1.27 -12.72
C LYS A 29 -0.06 -0.18 -12.55
N PHE A 30 0.43 0.00 -11.33
CA PHE A 30 1.39 1.04 -10.99
C PHE A 30 2.85 0.56 -10.97
N LYS A 31 3.10 -0.71 -11.31
CA LYS A 31 4.43 -1.33 -11.35
C LYS A 31 5.18 -1.22 -10.01
N ILE A 32 4.45 -1.35 -8.90
CA ILE A 32 5.00 -1.38 -7.54
C ILE A 32 5.78 -2.69 -7.37
N GLN A 33 7.05 -2.60 -7.00
CA GLN A 33 7.94 -3.76 -6.89
C GLN A 33 8.05 -4.29 -5.46
N ALA A 34 7.97 -3.41 -4.47
CA ALA A 34 8.04 -3.72 -3.05
C ALA A 34 6.78 -3.25 -2.30
N VAL A 35 6.30 -4.12 -1.41
CA VAL A 35 5.14 -3.88 -0.56
C VAL A 35 5.53 -3.99 0.91
N PRO A 36 5.07 -3.08 1.78
CA PRO A 36 4.04 -2.06 1.53
C PRO A 36 4.56 -0.85 0.73
N ALA A 37 3.66 -0.19 0.00
CA ALA A 37 3.92 1.08 -0.67
C ALA A 37 2.94 2.15 -0.15
N ILE A 38 3.40 3.39 -0.07
CA ILE A 38 2.60 4.56 0.30
C ILE A 38 2.25 5.32 -0.98
N ILE A 39 0.96 5.60 -1.18
CA ILE A 39 0.45 6.37 -2.31
C ILE A 39 -0.01 7.73 -1.79
N GLN A 40 0.48 8.80 -2.40
CA GLN A 40 0.08 10.17 -2.09
C GLN A 40 -0.23 10.91 -3.39
N GLN A 41 -1.20 11.83 -3.35
CA GLN A 41 -1.43 12.74 -4.46
C GLN A 41 -0.50 13.96 -4.32
N GLU A 42 0.25 14.26 -5.37
CA GLU A 42 1.03 15.49 -5.51
C GLU A 42 0.56 16.21 -6.78
N ASN A 43 -0.17 17.32 -6.64
CA ASN A 43 -0.81 18.02 -7.74
C ASN A 43 -1.72 17.07 -8.58
N ASN A 44 -1.37 16.85 -9.85
CA ASN A 44 -2.09 16.00 -10.80
C ASN A 44 -1.43 14.64 -11.01
N VAL A 45 -0.48 14.25 -10.15
CA VAL A 45 0.20 12.96 -10.22
C VAL A 45 0.08 12.20 -8.91
N LEU A 46 0.21 10.87 -8.99
CA LEU A 46 0.37 10.02 -7.82
C LEU A 46 1.85 9.79 -7.58
N LYS A 47 2.31 10.14 -6.38
CA LYS A 47 3.62 9.74 -5.87
C LYS A 47 3.48 8.41 -5.15
N ILE A 48 4.33 7.47 -5.53
CA ILE A 48 4.38 6.13 -4.97
C ILE A 48 5.74 5.98 -4.30
N SER A 49 5.73 5.69 -3.00
CA SER A 49 6.93 5.45 -2.20
C SER A 49 6.92 4.01 -1.71
N GLU A 50 7.82 3.20 -2.24
CA GLU A 50 7.95 1.79 -1.87
C GLU A 50 8.82 1.67 -0.61
N ILE A 51 8.34 0.92 0.39
CA ILE A 51 9.06 0.73 1.65
C ILE A 51 9.91 -0.53 1.51
N SER A 52 11.23 -0.38 1.66
CA SER A 52 12.13 -1.53 1.76
C SER A 52 11.96 -2.19 3.12
N THR A 53 11.47 -3.44 3.12
CA THR A 53 11.51 -4.33 4.28
C THR A 53 12.72 -5.24 4.10
N THR A 54 13.83 -4.88 4.73
CA THR A 54 15.02 -5.75 4.83
C THR A 54 14.74 -6.92 5.77
#